data_AF-A0AAV9I8X9-F1
#
_entry.id   AF-A0AAV9I8X9-F1
#
_cell.length_a   1.000
_cell.length_b   1.000
_cell.length_c   1.000
_cell.angle_alpha   90.00
_cell.angle_beta   90.00
_cell.angle_gamma   90.00
#
_symmetry.space_group_name_H-M   'P 1'
#
loop_
_entity.id
_entity.type
_entity.pdbx_description
1 polymer ?
#
loop_
_entity_poly.entity_id
_entity_poly.type
_entity_poly.pdbx_seq_one_letter_code
_entity_poly.pdbx_strand_id
1 'polypeptide(L)'
;MTPFGLFFATCNFGFRVVSKTCIKSYCKQKRSSSYQWTPFRLTMQGYNVSDIESRRCSKKTEQKRPFAEALNKPEKFLPAKKHIELEAREEELFQLLLDAVRTMETGTTLRVAGGWVRDKLLKISKEEPDIDLALDNMMGREFANKLQSYLKSRNIHCGHISVIQQNPEQSKHLETARVKVNGIYLDLVNLRKESYAQDSRIPHMEIGTPLEDAMRRDLTINSLFYNLNDDIIEDFSGKGLSDLKKGVIRTPLEPRMTLLDDPLRALRAIRFASRFDFEMDLELYNCCSSHEVHIALGEKVSRERIGTEIDYMLRTASYVRAFGILYETGLYKAVFNHAPVTDSSFSQEKAFYEALVLLSKLDWIRQGKTFRYSHYSEEDVIIEELAVLSVAFHRYEVYEEKEKVNLVQHILRHCLKRRNRDCDSVMTVLQSSNDFMAHLSSEVPSNDRIIGVDGEPVRLSIGRILRKSGSLWNMAFKVACCRMVKGELEWNTFSRGGQSYLFRENREESDMFLQRCRDWESFIVQLGIEDVYKWKPLLNGTEVLSLLPKLPRGPKIRQVLDAQVEWMLMNPSGTREDCKKWLLEEYKSFSNPCP
;
A
#
# COMPACT_ATOMS: atom_id res chain seq x y z
N MET A 1 15.36 -28.13 42.45
CA MET A 1 16.32 -29.12 41.90
C MET A 1 15.54 -30.13 41.08
N THR A 2 15.84 -30.18 39.76
CA THR A 2 15.35 -31.11 38.68
C THR A 2 13.83 -31.10 38.40
N PRO A 3 13.34 -31.25 37.14
CA PRO A 3 13.57 -32.45 36.31
C PRO A 3 13.65 -32.35 34.75
N PHE A 4 14.22 -33.42 34.16
CA PHE A 4 13.89 -34.12 32.89
C PHE A 4 14.33 -33.58 31.51
N GLY A 5 15.24 -34.33 30.87
CA GLY A 5 15.52 -34.31 29.42
C GLY A 5 15.17 -35.67 28.80
N LEU A 6 14.56 -35.66 27.61
CA LEU A 6 14.14 -36.85 26.86
C LEU A 6 14.87 -36.97 25.51
N PHE A 7 15.08 -38.24 25.14
CA PHE A 7 15.60 -38.84 23.92
C PHE A 7 15.21 -38.20 22.58
N PHE A 8 16.09 -38.31 21.57
CA PHE A 8 15.81 -39.13 20.36
C PHE A 8 17.09 -39.41 19.53
N ALA A 9 17.10 -40.61 18.96
CA ALA A 9 18.21 -41.26 18.28
C ALA A 9 18.43 -40.79 16.83
N THR A 10 19.70 -40.84 16.43
CA THR A 10 20.24 -40.60 15.09
C THR A 10 20.09 -41.83 14.17
N CYS A 11 19.75 -41.62 12.91
CA CYS A 11 20.12 -42.53 11.80
C CYS A 11 20.67 -41.72 10.62
N ASN A 12 21.93 -42.01 10.30
CA ASN A 12 22.68 -41.60 9.12
C ASN A 12 22.08 -42.14 7.82
N PHE A 13 22.16 -41.36 6.73
CA PHE A 13 22.58 -41.86 5.43
C PHE A 13 23.39 -40.75 4.73
N GLY A 14 24.62 -41.09 4.34
CA GLY A 14 25.65 -40.15 3.92
C GLY A 14 26.01 -40.15 2.44
N PHE A 15 26.87 -39.15 2.13
CA PHE A 15 27.79 -38.97 0.99
C PHE A 15 27.16 -38.74 -0.40
N ARG A 16 27.65 -37.80 -1.23
CA ARG A 16 29.07 -37.53 -1.53
C ARG A 16 29.29 -36.13 -2.13
N VAL A 17 30.38 -35.49 -1.71
CA VAL A 17 30.98 -34.29 -2.32
C VAL A 17 31.60 -34.65 -3.67
N VAL A 18 31.40 -33.82 -4.70
CA VAL A 18 32.28 -33.77 -5.89
C VAL A 18 32.64 -32.32 -6.19
N SER A 19 33.93 -32.08 -6.36
CA SER A 19 34.59 -30.78 -6.48
C SER A 19 34.55 -30.19 -7.90
N LYS A 20 34.91 -28.90 -7.97
CA LYS A 20 35.08 -28.05 -9.17
C LYS A 20 36.03 -28.67 -10.22
N THR A 21 35.64 -28.70 -11.49
CA THR A 21 36.40 -28.16 -12.65
C THR A 21 35.71 -28.41 -14.01
N CYS A 22 36.05 -27.54 -14.96
CA CYS A 22 35.94 -27.63 -16.43
C CYS A 22 34.77 -26.92 -17.16
N ILE A 23 35.21 -25.80 -17.74
CA ILE A 23 34.66 -24.88 -18.73
C ILE A 23 34.66 -25.52 -20.14
N LYS A 24 33.68 -25.12 -20.97
CA LYS A 24 33.58 -25.23 -22.44
C LYS A 24 33.61 -26.65 -23.03
N SER A 25 32.51 -27.07 -23.66
CA SER A 25 32.36 -27.09 -25.13
C SER A 25 31.15 -27.93 -25.56
N TYR A 26 30.68 -27.64 -26.77
CA TYR A 26 29.82 -28.45 -27.64
C TYR A 26 28.30 -28.38 -27.52
N CYS A 27 27.76 -27.38 -28.25
CA CYS A 27 26.57 -27.55 -29.08
C CYS A 27 26.64 -28.82 -29.94
N LYS A 28 25.64 -29.71 -29.85
CA LYS A 28 24.89 -30.26 -31.00
C LYS A 28 23.84 -31.29 -30.55
N GLN A 29 22.74 -31.28 -31.30
CA GLN A 29 21.72 -32.33 -31.50
C GLN A 29 20.47 -32.36 -30.60
N LYS A 30 19.37 -31.94 -31.25
CA LYS A 30 17.97 -32.33 -31.02
C LYS A 30 17.81 -33.86 -30.98
N ARG A 31 16.99 -34.38 -30.04
CA ARG A 31 15.69 -35.03 -30.31
C ARG A 31 15.13 -35.70 -29.03
N SER A 32 13.82 -35.48 -28.83
CA SER A 32 12.83 -36.33 -28.15
C SER A 32 13.19 -36.99 -26.82
N SER A 33 12.57 -36.53 -25.73
CA SER A 33 11.88 -37.43 -24.79
C SER A 33 10.99 -36.61 -23.85
N SER A 34 9.76 -37.07 -23.75
CA SER A 34 8.73 -36.68 -22.78
C SER A 34 9.24 -36.83 -21.35
N TYR A 35 9.16 -35.76 -20.56
CA TYR A 35 9.26 -35.85 -19.11
C TYR A 35 7.91 -35.48 -18.50
N GLN A 36 7.26 -36.49 -17.93
CA GLN A 36 6.12 -36.36 -17.02
C GLN A 36 6.60 -35.65 -15.76
N TRP A 37 5.93 -34.54 -15.42
CA TRP A 37 6.02 -33.94 -14.10
C TRP A 37 5.08 -34.69 -13.17
N THR A 38 5.65 -35.40 -12.19
CA THR A 38 4.93 -35.87 -11.00
C THR A 38 4.84 -34.73 -9.99
N PRO A 39 3.64 -34.23 -9.63
CA PRO A 39 3.49 -33.34 -8.49
C PRO A 39 3.50 -34.15 -7.19
N PHE A 40 4.29 -33.69 -6.23
CA PHE A 40 4.17 -34.10 -4.82
C PHE A 40 2.73 -33.82 -4.35
N ARG A 41 2.00 -34.89 -4.03
CA ARG A 41 0.61 -34.85 -3.58
C ARG A 41 0.61 -34.79 -2.05
N LEU A 42 0.40 -33.61 -1.49
CA LEU A 42 -0.06 -33.49 -0.10
C LEU A 42 -1.51 -33.97 -0.05
N THR A 43 -1.72 -35.03 0.71
CA THR A 43 -3.01 -35.69 0.93
C THR A 43 -3.95 -34.78 1.72
N MET A 44 -5.00 -34.28 1.07
CA MET A 44 -6.21 -33.80 1.73
C MET A 44 -7.13 -34.99 1.95
N GLN A 45 -7.42 -35.31 3.22
CA GLN A 45 -8.41 -36.31 3.60
C GLN A 45 -9.82 -35.80 3.27
N GLY A 46 -10.62 -36.70 2.68
CA GLY A 46 -12.08 -36.72 2.74
C GLY A 46 -12.79 -35.75 1.82
N TYR A 47 -13.32 -36.25 0.70
CA TYR A 47 -14.75 -36.27 0.35
C TYR A 47 -14.92 -37.01 -0.99
N ASN A 48 -15.86 -37.95 -1.04
CA ASN A 48 -16.11 -38.86 -2.16
C ASN A 48 -16.52 -38.11 -3.44
N VAL A 49 -15.86 -38.43 -4.55
CA VAL A 49 -16.33 -38.14 -5.90
C VAL A 49 -16.47 -39.47 -6.63
N SER A 50 -17.66 -40.04 -6.57
CA SER A 50 -18.15 -40.98 -7.57
C SER A 50 -19.18 -40.25 -8.42
N ASP A 51 -19.14 -40.54 -9.72
CA ASP A 51 -19.99 -40.01 -10.79
C ASP A 51 -19.53 -38.68 -11.40
N ILE A 52 -18.73 -38.79 -12.46
CA ILE A 52 -19.12 -38.41 -13.84
C ILE A 52 -17.97 -38.87 -14.76
N GLU A 53 -17.99 -40.15 -15.11
CA GLU A 53 -17.44 -40.61 -16.39
C GLU A 53 -18.62 -40.67 -17.37
N SER A 54 -18.66 -39.74 -18.31
CA SER A 54 -19.02 -40.00 -19.72
C SER A 54 -19.34 -38.68 -20.42
N ARG A 55 -18.44 -38.26 -21.32
CA ARG A 55 -18.78 -38.17 -22.74
C ARG A 55 -17.56 -37.75 -23.56
N ARG A 56 -17.42 -38.49 -24.65
CA ARG A 56 -16.29 -38.54 -25.57
C ARG A 56 -16.07 -37.21 -26.28
N CYS A 57 -14.79 -36.87 -26.39
CA CYS A 57 -14.23 -35.91 -27.31
C CYS A 57 -14.39 -36.40 -28.75
N SER A 58 -15.01 -35.58 -29.63
CA SER A 58 -15.03 -35.82 -31.07
C SER A 58 -14.43 -34.63 -31.83
N LYS A 59 -13.22 -34.90 -32.35
CA LYS A 59 -12.60 -34.47 -33.62
C LYS A 59 -12.81 -33.05 -34.16
N LYS A 60 -11.65 -32.38 -34.29
CA LYS A 60 -11.25 -31.29 -35.20
C LYS A 60 -12.14 -31.08 -36.44
N THR A 61 -12.47 -29.82 -36.67
CA THR A 61 -12.66 -29.26 -38.02
C THR A 61 -11.99 -27.88 -38.05
N GLU A 62 -11.00 -27.73 -38.93
CA GLU A 62 -10.41 -26.43 -39.28
C GLU A 62 -11.50 -25.56 -39.92
N GLN A 63 -11.75 -24.39 -39.34
CA GLN A 63 -12.41 -23.29 -40.05
C GLN A 63 -11.63 -22.01 -39.80
N LYS A 64 -10.99 -21.53 -40.87
CA LYS A 64 -10.47 -20.17 -41.02
C LYS A 64 -11.57 -19.18 -40.62
N ARG A 65 -11.33 -18.33 -39.62
CA ARG A 65 -12.22 -17.20 -39.29
C ARG A 65 -11.70 -15.93 -39.95
N PRO A 66 -12.49 -15.20 -40.75
CA PRO A 66 -12.21 -13.80 -41.05
C PRO A 66 -12.65 -12.97 -39.83
N PHE A 67 -11.68 -12.48 -39.06
CA PHE A 67 -11.90 -11.64 -37.86
C PHE A 67 -12.33 -10.19 -38.21
N ALA A 68 -12.39 -9.84 -39.50
CA ALA A 68 -12.59 -8.47 -39.98
C ALA A 68 -14.07 -8.08 -40.20
N GLU A 69 -15.01 -9.03 -40.26
CA GLU A 69 -16.42 -8.73 -40.61
C GLU A 69 -17.37 -8.60 -39.41
N ALA A 70 -16.89 -8.82 -38.18
CA ALA A 70 -17.71 -8.73 -36.96
C ALA A 70 -17.74 -7.32 -36.33
N LEU A 71 -17.01 -6.34 -36.89
CA LEU A 71 -16.85 -4.99 -36.32
C LEU A 71 -17.97 -4.00 -36.70
N ASN A 72 -18.91 -4.36 -37.58
CA ASN A 72 -19.87 -3.40 -38.16
C ASN A 72 -21.36 -3.78 -38.02
N LYS A 73 -21.77 -4.50 -36.95
CA LYS A 73 -23.20 -4.72 -36.66
C LYS A 73 -23.62 -4.08 -35.33
N PRO A 74 -24.43 -3.02 -35.32
CA PRO A 74 -24.89 -2.35 -34.10
C PRO A 74 -26.12 -3.08 -33.52
N GLU A 75 -26.02 -4.37 -33.25
CA GLU A 75 -27.14 -5.12 -32.66
C GLU A 75 -26.74 -5.80 -31.34
N LYS A 76 -27.52 -5.47 -30.31
CA LYS A 76 -27.46 -5.84 -28.88
C LYS A 76 -26.58 -4.98 -27.97
N PHE A 77 -26.74 -3.65 -28.05
CA PHE A 77 -26.68 -2.83 -26.85
C PHE A 77 -28.04 -2.94 -26.15
N LEU A 78 -28.07 -3.47 -24.92
CA LEU A 78 -29.25 -3.36 -24.06
C LEU A 78 -29.03 -2.11 -23.19
N PRO A 79 -29.60 -0.94 -23.52
CA PRO A 79 -29.62 0.17 -22.59
C PRO A 79 -30.45 -0.26 -21.38
N ALA A 80 -29.78 -0.50 -20.25
CA ALA A 80 -30.49 -0.64 -19.00
C ALA A 80 -30.97 0.76 -18.62
N LYS A 81 -32.29 1.02 -18.74
CA LYS A 81 -32.92 2.20 -18.12
C LYS A 81 -32.76 2.10 -16.60
N LYS A 82 -31.62 2.55 -16.10
CA LYS A 82 -31.40 2.83 -14.68
C LYS A 82 -31.12 4.32 -14.61
N HIS A 83 -32.05 5.07 -14.04
CA HIS A 83 -31.77 6.45 -13.63
C HIS A 83 -30.66 6.42 -12.58
N ILE A 84 -29.70 7.33 -12.71
CA ILE A 84 -28.83 7.71 -11.61
C ILE A 84 -29.57 8.80 -10.83
N GLU A 85 -29.69 8.63 -9.52
CA GLU A 85 -30.19 9.69 -8.65
C GLU A 85 -29.12 10.79 -8.57
N LEU A 86 -29.43 11.95 -9.15
CA LEU A 86 -28.56 13.13 -9.13
C LEU A 86 -28.83 13.95 -7.87
N GLU A 87 -27.76 14.52 -7.32
CA GLU A 87 -27.91 15.56 -6.30
C GLU A 87 -28.30 16.88 -6.97
N ALA A 88 -28.99 17.77 -6.26
CA ALA A 88 -29.49 19.03 -6.83
C ALA A 88 -28.40 19.86 -7.54
N ARG A 89 -27.18 19.89 -6.97
CA ARG A 89 -26.05 20.59 -7.58
C ARG A 89 -25.56 19.95 -8.89
N GLU A 90 -25.66 18.62 -8.98
CA GLU A 90 -25.27 17.88 -10.19
C GLU A 90 -26.34 18.03 -11.27
N GLU A 91 -27.62 18.01 -10.90
CA GLU A 91 -28.73 18.25 -11.80
C GLU A 91 -28.65 19.67 -12.40
N GLU A 92 -28.44 20.69 -11.56
CA GLU A 92 -28.21 22.07 -12.02
C GLU A 92 -27.01 22.17 -12.97
N LEU A 93 -25.91 21.49 -12.65
CA LEU A 93 -24.70 21.49 -13.47
C LEU A 93 -24.93 20.79 -14.82
N PHE A 94 -25.54 19.62 -14.83
CA PHE A 94 -25.76 18.85 -16.05
C PHE A 94 -26.76 19.56 -16.96
N GLN A 95 -27.81 20.15 -16.40
CA GLN A 95 -28.75 20.97 -17.15
C GLN A 95 -28.05 22.18 -17.78
N LEU A 96 -27.19 22.88 -17.03
CA LEU A 96 -26.38 23.98 -17.53
C LEU A 96 -25.46 23.58 -18.69
N LEU A 97 -24.81 22.41 -18.59
CA LEU A 97 -23.94 21.89 -19.65
C LEU A 97 -24.71 21.54 -20.92
N LEU A 98 -25.90 20.92 -20.78
CA LEU A 98 -26.78 20.61 -21.90
C LEU A 98 -27.31 21.89 -22.57
N ASP A 99 -27.70 22.91 -21.79
CA ASP A 99 -28.11 24.21 -22.32
C ASP A 99 -26.97 24.94 -23.05
N ALA A 100 -25.75 24.81 -22.55
CA ALA A 100 -24.56 25.32 -23.23
C ALA A 100 -24.41 24.63 -24.59
N VAL A 101 -24.42 23.29 -24.65
CA VAL A 101 -24.27 22.54 -25.92
C VAL A 101 -25.35 22.92 -26.94
N ARG A 102 -26.62 23.05 -26.49
CA ARG A 102 -27.72 23.49 -27.34
C ARG A 102 -27.49 24.90 -27.89
N THR A 103 -27.05 25.83 -27.06
CA THR A 103 -26.84 27.23 -27.45
C THR A 103 -25.61 27.40 -28.36
N MET A 104 -24.57 26.59 -28.15
CA MET A 104 -23.34 26.62 -28.92
C MET A 104 -23.43 25.84 -30.24
N GLU A 105 -24.55 25.15 -30.48
CA GLU A 105 -24.86 24.33 -31.67
C GLU A 105 -23.72 23.34 -32.04
N THR A 106 -23.08 22.76 -31.03
CA THR A 106 -21.87 21.95 -31.26
C THR A 106 -22.16 20.51 -31.69
N GLY A 107 -23.40 20.04 -31.51
CA GLY A 107 -23.77 18.65 -31.75
C GLY A 107 -23.00 17.64 -30.87
N THR A 108 -22.40 18.09 -29.78
CA THR A 108 -21.54 17.27 -28.90
C THR A 108 -22.40 16.42 -27.97
N THR A 109 -22.14 15.12 -27.92
CA THR A 109 -22.80 14.23 -26.95
C THR A 109 -22.01 14.18 -25.65
N LEU A 110 -22.55 14.80 -24.61
CA LEU A 110 -21.94 14.79 -23.27
C LEU A 110 -22.12 13.46 -22.53
N ARG A 111 -21.01 12.89 -22.04
CA ARG A 111 -21.02 11.68 -21.20
C ARG A 111 -20.17 11.87 -19.96
N VAL A 112 -20.68 11.50 -18.79
CA VAL A 112 -19.84 11.35 -17.60
C VAL A 112 -19.27 9.94 -17.59
N ALA A 113 -17.96 9.79 -17.42
CA ALA A 113 -17.28 8.51 -17.56
C ALA A 113 -16.71 7.98 -16.24
N GLY A 114 -16.67 6.66 -16.11
CA GLY A 114 -15.82 5.95 -15.16
C GLY A 114 -16.21 6.07 -13.69
N GLY A 115 -15.31 6.63 -12.88
CA GLY A 115 -15.34 6.51 -11.42
C GLY A 115 -16.60 7.10 -10.78
N TRP A 116 -17.07 8.25 -11.29
CA TRP A 116 -18.28 8.90 -10.80
C TRP A 116 -19.51 8.01 -11.01
N VAL A 117 -19.67 7.41 -12.20
CA VAL A 117 -20.81 6.53 -12.53
C VAL A 117 -20.85 5.31 -11.60
N ARG A 118 -19.70 4.66 -11.41
CA ARG A 118 -19.56 3.53 -10.48
C ARG A 118 -19.91 3.93 -9.06
N ASP A 119 -19.34 5.04 -8.57
CA ASP A 119 -19.51 5.48 -7.18
C ASP A 119 -20.98 5.83 -6.89
N LYS A 120 -21.67 6.50 -7.84
CA LYS A 120 -23.11 6.76 -7.74
C LYS A 120 -23.95 5.48 -7.70
N LEU A 121 -23.65 4.51 -8.55
CA LEU A 121 -24.33 3.21 -8.55
C LEU A 121 -24.09 2.40 -7.27
N LEU A 122 -22.95 2.62 -6.59
CA LEU A 122 -22.65 2.05 -5.28
C LEU A 122 -23.16 2.89 -4.11
N LYS A 123 -23.86 4.01 -4.38
CA LYS A 123 -24.33 4.96 -3.37
C LYS A 123 -23.21 5.51 -2.48
N ILE A 124 -22.05 5.74 -3.09
CA ILE A 124 -20.90 6.38 -2.44
C ILE A 124 -20.96 7.87 -2.75
N SER A 125 -21.31 8.68 -1.75
CA SER A 125 -21.28 10.14 -1.86
C SER A 125 -19.90 10.70 -1.58
N LYS A 126 -19.50 11.72 -2.33
CA LYS A 126 -18.29 12.51 -2.10
C LYS A 126 -18.68 13.97 -1.90
N GLU A 127 -18.07 14.64 -0.93
CA GLU A 127 -18.31 16.07 -0.68
C GLU A 127 -17.89 16.92 -1.90
N GLU A 128 -16.78 16.55 -2.54
CA GLU A 128 -16.30 17.16 -3.77
C GLU A 128 -16.17 16.08 -4.87
N PRO A 129 -17.20 15.88 -5.70
CA PRO A 129 -17.12 14.94 -6.81
C PRO A 129 -16.19 15.50 -7.90
N ASP A 130 -15.26 14.65 -8.37
CA ASP A 130 -14.49 14.88 -9.59
C ASP A 130 -15.20 14.18 -10.75
N ILE A 131 -15.62 14.95 -11.75
CA ILE A 131 -16.45 14.47 -12.87
C ILE A 131 -15.63 14.50 -14.16
N ASP A 132 -15.32 13.31 -14.68
CA ASP A 132 -14.74 13.14 -16.01
C ASP A 132 -15.83 13.30 -17.09
N LEU A 133 -15.90 14.45 -17.74
CA LEU A 133 -16.82 14.73 -18.83
C LEU A 133 -16.17 14.38 -20.18
N ALA A 134 -16.59 13.27 -20.75
CA ALA A 134 -16.16 12.78 -22.05
C ALA A 134 -16.90 13.48 -23.20
N LEU A 135 -16.12 13.97 -24.17
CA LEU A 135 -16.56 14.67 -25.36
C LEU A 135 -16.27 13.82 -26.61
N ASP A 136 -17.22 13.78 -27.55
CA ASP A 136 -17.17 12.93 -28.74
C ASP A 136 -16.54 13.61 -29.97
N ASN A 137 -16.72 14.92 -30.13
CA ASN A 137 -16.40 15.61 -31.38
C ASN A 137 -15.45 16.81 -31.27
N MET A 138 -14.99 17.16 -30.07
CA MET A 138 -14.10 18.32 -29.88
C MET A 138 -13.16 18.16 -28.68
N MET A 139 -12.06 18.91 -28.70
CA MET A 139 -11.04 18.87 -27.64
C MET A 139 -11.51 19.51 -26.35
N GLY A 140 -11.02 19.02 -25.21
CA GLY A 140 -11.40 19.55 -23.88
C GLY A 140 -11.16 21.06 -23.72
N ARG A 141 -10.06 21.59 -24.25
CA ARG A 141 -9.77 23.04 -24.25
C ARG A 141 -10.77 23.83 -25.08
N GLU A 142 -11.14 23.32 -26.25
CA GLU A 142 -12.08 23.98 -27.13
C GLU A 142 -13.46 24.10 -26.45
N PHE A 143 -13.93 22.99 -25.88
CA PHE A 143 -15.18 22.98 -25.11
C PHE A 143 -15.11 23.92 -23.90
N ALA A 144 -13.99 23.93 -23.16
CA ALA A 144 -13.81 24.84 -22.01
C ALA A 144 -13.96 26.31 -22.41
N ASN A 145 -13.37 26.73 -23.53
CA ASN A 145 -13.42 28.10 -24.02
C ASN A 145 -14.84 28.49 -24.47
N LYS A 146 -15.53 27.59 -25.18
CA LYS A 146 -16.92 27.79 -25.60
C LYS A 146 -17.85 27.87 -24.39
N LEU A 147 -17.70 26.96 -23.43
CA LEU A 147 -18.44 26.96 -22.17
C LEU A 147 -18.21 28.26 -21.38
N GLN A 148 -16.97 28.74 -21.29
CA GLN A 148 -16.68 30.01 -20.61
C GLN A 148 -17.42 31.19 -21.27
N SER A 149 -17.45 31.22 -22.60
CA SER A 149 -18.12 32.27 -23.37
C SER A 149 -19.64 32.24 -23.13
N TYR A 150 -20.22 31.04 -23.07
CA TYR A 150 -21.63 30.83 -22.72
C TYR A 150 -21.95 31.28 -21.28
N LEU A 151 -21.11 30.91 -20.31
CA LEU A 151 -21.34 31.29 -18.91
C LEU A 151 -21.24 32.82 -18.71
N LYS A 152 -20.29 33.46 -19.40
CA LYS A 152 -20.17 34.94 -19.43
C LYS A 152 -21.40 35.61 -20.03
N SER A 153 -21.94 35.09 -21.14
CA SER A 153 -23.13 35.69 -21.78
C SER A 153 -24.41 35.55 -20.94
N ARG A 154 -24.47 34.55 -20.06
CA ARG A 154 -25.55 34.33 -19.09
C ARG A 154 -25.32 34.99 -17.73
N ASN A 155 -24.21 35.71 -17.56
CA ASN A 155 -23.79 36.31 -16.29
C ASN A 155 -23.69 35.28 -15.14
N ILE A 156 -23.34 34.04 -15.46
CA ILE A 156 -23.14 32.94 -14.50
C ILE A 156 -21.66 32.95 -14.11
N HIS A 157 -21.38 33.05 -12.81
CA HIS A 157 -20.01 33.07 -12.32
C HIS A 157 -19.37 31.68 -12.45
N CYS A 158 -18.40 31.54 -13.35
CA CYS A 158 -17.58 30.34 -13.45
C CYS A 158 -16.31 30.51 -12.60
N GLY A 159 -15.88 29.44 -11.92
CA GLY A 159 -14.59 29.41 -11.25
C GLY A 159 -13.42 29.52 -12.23
N HIS A 160 -12.21 29.54 -11.70
CA HIS A 160 -10.99 29.59 -12.51
C HIS A 160 -10.90 28.38 -13.46
N ILE A 161 -10.69 28.62 -14.76
CA ILE A 161 -10.39 27.58 -15.74
C ILE A 161 -8.89 27.31 -15.70
N SER A 162 -8.50 26.13 -15.24
CA SER A 162 -7.11 25.66 -15.32
C SER A 162 -6.99 24.70 -16.51
N VAL A 163 -6.38 25.18 -17.59
CA VAL A 163 -5.97 24.29 -18.68
C VAL A 163 -4.69 23.58 -18.24
N ILE A 164 -4.76 22.26 -18.03
CA ILE A 164 -3.58 21.46 -17.78
C ILE A 164 -2.93 21.20 -19.14
N GLN A 165 -1.78 21.83 -19.38
CA GLN A 165 -1.04 21.64 -20.63
C GLN A 165 -0.50 20.21 -20.74
N GLN A 166 -0.23 19.79 -21.98
CA GLN A 166 0.31 18.48 -22.33
C GLN A 166 1.44 18.08 -21.37
N ASN A 167 1.27 16.99 -20.63
CA ASN A 167 2.36 16.41 -19.83
C ASN A 167 3.10 15.36 -20.67
N PRO A 168 4.35 15.62 -21.12
CA PRO A 168 5.10 14.71 -21.98
C PRO A 168 5.36 13.34 -21.33
N GLU A 169 5.39 13.26 -19.99
CA GLU A 169 5.67 12.03 -19.24
C GLU A 169 4.44 11.13 -19.09
N GLN A 170 3.23 11.67 -19.24
CA GLN A 170 1.99 10.90 -19.10
C GLN A 170 1.28 10.70 -20.44
N SER A 171 1.34 11.67 -21.36
CA SER A 171 0.62 11.62 -22.63
C SER A 171 1.09 12.74 -23.58
N LYS A 172 1.80 12.38 -24.67
CA LYS A 172 2.31 13.36 -25.65
C LYS A 172 1.22 14.11 -26.47
N HIS A 173 -0.06 13.78 -26.30
CA HIS A 173 -1.16 14.30 -27.13
C HIS A 173 -2.43 14.76 -26.38
N LEU A 174 -2.46 14.77 -25.05
CA LEU A 174 -3.68 15.10 -24.30
C LEU A 174 -3.66 16.54 -23.79
N GLU A 175 -4.41 17.41 -24.47
CA GLU A 175 -4.93 18.61 -23.83
C GLU A 175 -6.19 18.23 -23.05
N THR A 176 -6.06 18.16 -21.73
CA THR A 176 -7.21 18.07 -20.83
C THR A 176 -7.45 19.45 -20.22
N ALA A 177 -8.71 19.79 -20.00
CA ALA A 177 -9.06 21.06 -19.38
C ALA A 177 -9.84 20.78 -18.11
N ARG A 178 -9.40 21.37 -17.00
CA ARG A 178 -10.11 21.30 -15.72
C ARG A 178 -10.83 22.62 -15.49
N VAL A 179 -12.14 22.55 -15.28
CA VAL A 179 -13.01 23.71 -15.06
C VAL A 179 -13.73 23.53 -13.73
N LYS A 180 -13.91 24.61 -12.95
CA LYS A 180 -14.78 24.60 -11.77
C LYS A 180 -16.08 25.34 -12.05
N VAL A 181 -17.21 24.65 -12.03
CA VAL A 181 -18.56 25.21 -12.25
C VAL A 181 -19.44 24.86 -11.06
N ASN A 182 -20.12 25.84 -10.48
CA ASN A 182 -20.98 25.66 -9.29
C ASN A 182 -20.29 24.93 -8.11
N GLY A 183 -18.98 25.14 -7.96
CA GLY A 183 -18.19 24.48 -6.92
C GLY A 183 -17.72 23.05 -7.25
N ILE A 184 -18.17 22.47 -8.36
CA ILE A 184 -17.82 21.12 -8.82
C ILE A 184 -16.66 21.19 -9.82
N TYR A 185 -15.68 20.29 -9.69
CA TYR A 185 -14.60 20.14 -10.67
C TYR A 185 -15.03 19.24 -11.82
N LEU A 186 -14.80 19.73 -13.03
CA LEU A 186 -15.04 19.03 -14.29
C LEU A 186 -13.71 18.82 -15.01
N ASP A 187 -13.38 17.56 -15.28
CA ASP A 187 -12.29 17.18 -16.15
C ASP A 187 -12.84 16.90 -17.56
N LEU A 188 -12.55 17.81 -18.47
CA LEU A 188 -12.97 17.73 -19.87
C LEU A 188 -11.99 16.82 -20.62
N VAL A 189 -12.46 15.63 -20.97
CA VAL A 189 -11.66 14.58 -21.60
C VAL A 189 -12.23 14.18 -22.95
N ASN A 190 -11.36 13.83 -23.88
CA ASN A 190 -11.79 13.20 -25.13
C ASN A 190 -11.98 11.71 -24.95
N LEU A 191 -12.93 11.14 -25.70
CA LEU A 191 -12.97 9.71 -25.98
C LEU A 191 -11.70 9.33 -26.76
N ARG A 192 -11.03 8.26 -26.34
CA ARG A 192 -9.72 7.90 -26.86
C ARG A 192 -9.70 6.48 -27.36
N LYS A 193 -9.02 6.30 -28.48
CA LYS A 193 -8.50 5.03 -28.93
C LYS A 193 -7.00 5.00 -28.63
N GLU A 194 -6.55 3.95 -27.97
CA GLU A 194 -5.14 3.75 -27.63
C GLU A 194 -4.56 2.60 -28.45
N SER A 195 -3.35 2.81 -28.97
CA SER A 195 -2.53 1.76 -29.57
C SER A 195 -1.16 1.73 -28.89
N TYR A 196 -0.80 0.58 -28.34
CA TYR A 196 0.46 0.39 -27.62
C TYR A 196 1.54 -0.16 -28.57
N ALA A 197 2.71 0.48 -28.59
CA ALA A 197 3.89 -0.09 -29.23
C ALA A 197 4.52 -1.13 -28.29
N GLN A 198 5.21 -2.14 -28.85
CA GLN A 198 5.80 -3.22 -28.06
C GLN A 198 6.85 -2.74 -27.05
N ASP A 199 7.49 -1.61 -27.34
CA ASP A 199 8.63 -1.01 -26.62
C ASP A 199 8.29 0.29 -25.87
N SER A 200 7.07 0.83 -26.01
CA SER A 200 6.64 2.06 -25.34
C SER A 200 5.43 1.83 -24.45
N ARG A 201 5.52 2.28 -23.20
CA ARG A 201 4.39 2.33 -22.27
C ARG A 201 3.38 3.42 -22.65
N ILE A 202 3.81 4.45 -23.36
CA ILE A 202 2.94 5.57 -23.75
C ILE A 202 2.24 5.15 -25.06
N PRO A 203 0.91 4.97 -25.05
CA PRO A 203 0.19 4.63 -26.27
C PRO A 203 0.12 5.82 -27.22
N HIS A 204 0.04 5.53 -28.52
CA HIS A 204 -0.45 6.48 -29.51
C HIS A 204 -1.95 6.61 -29.34
N MET A 205 -2.43 7.86 -29.27
CA MET A 205 -3.81 8.19 -28.96
C MET A 205 -4.47 8.94 -30.10
N GLU A 206 -5.69 8.53 -30.43
CA GLU A 206 -6.57 9.16 -31.42
C GLU A 206 -7.96 9.40 -30.81
N ILE A 207 -8.75 10.29 -31.41
CA ILE A 207 -10.16 10.46 -31.02
C ILE A 207 -10.88 9.15 -31.32
N GLY A 208 -11.47 8.55 -30.29
CA GLY A 208 -12.12 7.24 -30.35
C GLY A 208 -13.63 7.33 -30.17
N THR A 209 -14.29 6.19 -30.42
CA THR A 209 -15.70 6.00 -30.08
C THR A 209 -15.88 5.68 -28.59
N PRO A 210 -17.11 5.81 -28.02
CA PRO A 210 -17.37 5.40 -26.64
C PRO A 210 -17.02 3.93 -26.37
N LEU A 211 -17.23 3.06 -27.36
CA LEU A 211 -16.87 1.65 -27.28
C LEU A 211 -15.34 1.46 -27.20
N GLU A 212 -14.58 2.13 -28.06
CA GLU A 212 -13.12 2.06 -28.02
C GLU A 212 -12.56 2.61 -26.70
N ASP A 213 -13.14 3.71 -26.18
CA ASP A 213 -12.78 4.27 -24.88
C ASP A 213 -13.11 3.32 -23.73
N ALA A 214 -14.26 2.66 -23.78
CA ALA A 214 -14.67 1.67 -22.79
C ALA A 214 -13.71 0.47 -22.76
N MET A 215 -13.36 -0.06 -23.94
CA MET A 215 -12.56 -1.27 -24.06
C MET A 215 -11.10 -1.08 -23.66
N ARG A 216 -10.55 0.13 -23.81
CA ARG A 216 -9.19 0.43 -23.35
C ARG A 216 -9.08 0.63 -21.83
N ARG A 217 -10.17 0.71 -21.07
CA ARG A 217 -10.12 0.97 -19.62
C ARG A 217 -9.65 -0.24 -18.83
N ASP A 218 -9.29 0.00 -17.57
CA ASP A 218 -8.74 -1.03 -16.70
C ASP A 218 -9.78 -2.09 -16.30
N LEU A 219 -10.98 -1.66 -15.90
CA LEU A 219 -12.02 -2.54 -15.36
C LEU A 219 -13.39 -2.25 -15.97
N THR A 220 -14.22 -3.28 -16.10
CA THR A 220 -15.62 -3.18 -16.60
C THR A 220 -16.46 -2.23 -15.77
N ILE A 221 -16.28 -2.22 -14.44
CA ILE A 221 -16.96 -1.30 -13.53
C ILE A 221 -16.52 0.17 -13.72
N ASN A 222 -15.35 0.41 -14.31
CA ASN A 222 -14.82 1.74 -14.61
C ASN A 222 -15.02 2.15 -16.06
N SER A 223 -15.61 1.28 -16.89
CA SER A 223 -15.92 1.53 -18.31
C SER A 223 -17.40 1.90 -18.54
N LEU A 224 -18.11 2.26 -17.47
CA LEU A 224 -19.49 2.75 -17.54
C LEU A 224 -19.50 4.23 -17.90
N PHE A 225 -20.49 4.62 -18.69
CA PHE A 225 -20.78 6.01 -19.05
C PHE A 225 -22.20 6.37 -18.65
N TYR A 226 -22.41 7.63 -18.29
CA TYR A 226 -23.72 8.20 -18.10
C TYR A 226 -23.92 9.27 -19.17
N ASN A 227 -24.82 9.01 -20.12
CA ASN A 227 -25.12 9.91 -21.22
C ASN A 227 -26.11 10.96 -20.73
N LEU A 228 -25.66 12.21 -20.66
CA LEU A 228 -26.45 13.32 -20.14
C LEU A 228 -27.62 13.71 -21.04
N ASN A 229 -27.53 13.39 -22.34
CA ASN A 229 -28.53 13.80 -23.33
C ASN A 229 -29.78 12.92 -23.26
N ASP A 230 -29.58 11.63 -23.02
CA ASP A 230 -30.63 10.62 -23.01
C ASP A 230 -31.02 10.17 -21.59
N ASP A 231 -30.28 10.61 -20.57
CA ASP A 231 -30.43 10.20 -19.17
C ASP A 231 -30.38 8.66 -19.00
N ILE A 232 -29.34 8.05 -19.59
CA ILE A 232 -29.13 6.60 -19.54
C ILE A 232 -27.70 6.24 -19.16
N ILE A 233 -27.55 5.07 -18.57
CA ILE A 233 -26.25 4.44 -18.34
C ILE A 233 -25.91 3.57 -19.54
N GLU A 234 -24.77 3.83 -20.15
CA GLU A 234 -24.21 3.07 -21.26
C GLU A 234 -23.11 2.14 -20.75
N ASP A 235 -23.28 0.83 -20.97
CA ASP A 235 -22.29 -0.19 -20.66
C ASP A 235 -21.78 -0.82 -21.96
N PHE A 236 -20.79 -0.16 -22.58
CA PHE A 236 -20.18 -0.64 -23.82
C PHE A 236 -19.35 -1.91 -23.64
N SER A 237 -18.92 -2.23 -22.42
CA SER A 237 -18.25 -3.51 -22.11
C SER A 237 -19.22 -4.70 -22.11
N GLY A 238 -20.52 -4.43 -21.97
CA GLY A 238 -21.59 -5.41 -21.83
C GLY A 238 -21.58 -6.18 -20.50
N LYS A 239 -20.61 -5.92 -19.61
CA LYS A 239 -20.44 -6.64 -18.34
C LYS A 239 -20.41 -5.73 -17.12
N GLY A 240 -20.04 -4.46 -17.25
CA GLY A 240 -19.82 -3.52 -16.16
C GLY A 240 -20.98 -3.40 -15.17
N LEU A 241 -22.22 -3.27 -15.64
CA LEU A 241 -23.40 -3.20 -14.77
C LEU A 241 -23.65 -4.52 -14.02
N SER A 242 -23.39 -5.64 -14.70
CA SER A 242 -23.58 -6.97 -14.13
C SER A 242 -22.49 -7.30 -13.10
N ASP A 243 -21.26 -6.91 -13.38
CA ASP A 243 -20.09 -7.12 -12.54
C ASP A 243 -20.18 -6.22 -11.29
N LEU A 244 -20.62 -4.97 -11.45
CA LEU A 244 -20.88 -4.08 -10.32
C LEU A 244 -21.96 -4.64 -9.39
N LYS A 245 -23.04 -5.20 -9.94
CA LYS A 245 -24.11 -5.84 -9.14
C LYS A 245 -23.64 -7.11 -8.44
N LYS A 246 -22.76 -7.89 -9.07
CA LYS A 246 -22.22 -9.15 -8.52
C LYS A 246 -21.01 -8.96 -7.62
N GLY A 247 -20.43 -7.75 -7.59
CA GLY A 247 -19.18 -7.48 -6.87
C GLY A 247 -17.97 -8.15 -7.52
N VAL A 248 -17.79 -7.99 -8.84
CA VAL A 248 -16.70 -8.63 -9.60
C VAL A 248 -15.77 -7.58 -10.23
N ILE A 249 -14.46 -7.80 -10.09
CA ILE A 249 -13.39 -7.05 -10.76
C ILE A 249 -12.96 -7.83 -12.01
N ARG A 250 -13.26 -7.28 -13.19
CA ARG A 250 -12.93 -7.87 -14.49
C ARG A 250 -12.42 -6.79 -15.46
N THR A 251 -11.53 -7.15 -16.37
CA THR A 251 -11.09 -6.29 -17.49
C THR A 251 -12.12 -6.29 -18.64
N PRO A 252 -12.31 -5.18 -19.38
CA PRO A 252 -13.19 -5.17 -20.55
C PRO A 252 -12.71 -6.10 -21.68
N LEU A 253 -11.41 -6.07 -21.96
CA LEU A 253 -10.73 -6.96 -22.89
C LEU A 253 -10.12 -8.16 -22.18
N GLU A 254 -9.53 -9.06 -22.96
CA GLU A 254 -8.82 -10.24 -22.45
C GLU A 254 -7.73 -9.80 -21.43
N PRO A 255 -7.68 -10.42 -20.24
CA PRO A 255 -6.79 -9.98 -19.17
C PRO A 255 -5.32 -9.93 -19.56
N ARG A 256 -4.81 -10.93 -20.28
CA ARG A 256 -3.40 -10.98 -20.68
C ARG A 256 -3.01 -9.82 -21.58
N MET A 257 -3.80 -9.52 -22.61
CA MET A 257 -3.59 -8.34 -23.45
C MET A 257 -3.60 -7.06 -22.58
N THR A 258 -4.63 -6.90 -21.75
CA THR A 258 -4.82 -5.71 -20.92
C THR A 258 -3.65 -5.47 -19.95
N LEU A 259 -3.15 -6.52 -19.31
CA LEU A 259 -2.06 -6.45 -18.34
C LEU A 259 -0.69 -6.34 -19.01
N LEU A 260 -0.48 -6.84 -20.23
CA LEU A 260 0.79 -6.68 -20.94
C LEU A 260 0.95 -5.30 -21.58
N ASP A 261 -0.17 -4.66 -21.94
CA ASP A 261 -0.21 -3.29 -22.45
C ASP A 261 0.08 -2.26 -21.34
N ASP A 262 -0.61 -2.35 -20.20
CA ASP A 262 -0.29 -1.56 -18.99
C ASP A 262 -0.29 -2.43 -17.73
N PRO A 263 0.87 -2.97 -17.33
CA PRO A 263 1.01 -3.88 -16.19
C PRO A 263 0.59 -3.29 -14.84
N LEU A 264 0.55 -1.96 -14.72
CA LEU A 264 0.06 -1.31 -13.50
C LEU A 264 -1.41 -1.65 -13.22
N ARG A 265 -2.19 -2.03 -14.24
CA ARG A 265 -3.58 -2.46 -14.11
C ARG A 265 -3.74 -3.69 -13.22
N ALA A 266 -2.72 -4.54 -13.10
CA ALA A 266 -2.74 -5.67 -12.17
C ALA A 266 -2.84 -5.18 -10.72
N LEU A 267 -1.99 -4.21 -10.34
CA LEU A 267 -2.03 -3.58 -9.01
C LEU A 267 -3.34 -2.79 -8.82
N ARG A 268 -3.82 -2.08 -9.84
CA ARG A 268 -5.12 -1.38 -9.76
C ARG A 268 -6.30 -2.32 -9.55
N ALA A 269 -6.30 -3.47 -10.22
CA ALA A 269 -7.32 -4.50 -10.03
C ALA A 269 -7.34 -5.01 -8.58
N ILE A 270 -6.17 -5.29 -8.01
CA ILE A 270 -6.02 -5.70 -6.60
C ILE A 270 -6.52 -4.60 -5.65
N ARG A 271 -6.15 -3.34 -5.91
CA ARG A 271 -6.62 -2.20 -5.11
C ARG A 271 -8.14 -2.08 -5.16
N PHE A 272 -8.74 -2.14 -6.34
CA PHE A 272 -10.20 -2.01 -6.48
C PHE A 272 -10.95 -3.21 -5.91
N ALA A 273 -10.41 -4.42 -6.06
CA ALA A 273 -10.93 -5.61 -5.39
C ALA A 273 -11.00 -5.37 -3.88
N SER A 274 -9.90 -4.89 -3.29
CA SER A 274 -9.81 -4.68 -1.83
C SER A 274 -10.63 -3.48 -1.35
N ARG A 275 -10.64 -2.38 -2.11
CA ARG A 275 -11.39 -1.16 -1.78
C ARG A 275 -12.90 -1.39 -1.73
N PHE A 276 -13.44 -2.19 -2.65
CA PHE A 276 -14.89 -2.44 -2.74
C PHE A 276 -15.29 -3.80 -2.16
N ASP A 277 -14.33 -4.57 -1.64
CA ASP A 277 -14.51 -5.96 -1.22
C ASP A 277 -15.11 -6.86 -2.32
N PHE A 278 -14.69 -6.65 -3.56
CA PHE A 278 -15.15 -7.39 -4.73
C PHE A 278 -14.24 -8.58 -5.04
N GLU A 279 -14.81 -9.63 -5.61
CA GLU A 279 -14.10 -10.81 -6.10
C GLU A 279 -13.37 -10.50 -7.41
N MET A 280 -12.15 -11.00 -7.58
CA MET A 280 -11.47 -10.92 -8.88
C MET A 280 -11.94 -12.03 -9.80
N ASP A 281 -12.24 -11.69 -11.06
CA ASP A 281 -12.49 -12.69 -12.09
C ASP A 281 -11.32 -13.68 -12.18
N LEU A 282 -11.63 -14.98 -12.30
CA LEU A 282 -10.64 -16.05 -12.24
C LEU A 282 -9.58 -15.94 -13.36
N GLU A 283 -9.96 -15.52 -14.56
CA GLU A 283 -9.04 -15.36 -15.69
C GLU A 283 -8.08 -14.20 -15.41
N LEU A 284 -8.59 -13.08 -14.90
CA LEU A 284 -7.80 -11.93 -14.48
C LEU A 284 -6.84 -12.29 -13.33
N TYR A 285 -7.33 -12.99 -12.32
CA TYR A 285 -6.53 -13.44 -11.18
C TYR A 285 -5.38 -14.36 -11.62
N ASN A 286 -5.67 -15.37 -12.46
CA ASN A 286 -4.65 -16.27 -12.98
C ASN A 286 -3.62 -15.53 -13.87
N CYS A 287 -4.06 -14.50 -14.60
CA CYS A 287 -3.17 -13.68 -15.40
C CYS A 287 -2.20 -12.86 -14.54
N CYS A 288 -2.68 -12.29 -13.42
CA CYS A 288 -1.83 -11.63 -12.42
C CYS A 288 -0.77 -12.58 -11.84
N SER A 289 -1.04 -13.88 -11.78
CA SER A 289 -0.09 -14.91 -11.32
C SER A 289 0.96 -15.31 -12.37
N SER A 290 0.85 -14.82 -13.61
CA SER A 290 1.74 -15.21 -14.69
C SER A 290 3.10 -14.51 -14.62
N HIS A 291 4.16 -15.26 -14.94
CA HIS A 291 5.52 -14.74 -14.96
C HIS A 291 5.70 -13.58 -15.96
N GLU A 292 4.98 -13.62 -17.09
CA GLU A 292 5.01 -12.58 -18.12
C GLU A 292 4.55 -11.23 -17.57
N VAL A 293 3.45 -11.22 -16.79
CA VAL A 293 2.94 -10.01 -16.14
C VAL A 293 3.91 -9.49 -15.08
N HIS A 294 4.58 -10.38 -14.33
CA HIS A 294 5.57 -9.99 -13.32
C HIS A 294 6.77 -9.27 -13.94
N ILE A 295 7.30 -9.82 -15.04
CA ILE A 295 8.39 -9.19 -15.80
C ILE A 295 7.92 -7.85 -16.36
N ALA A 296 6.74 -7.82 -17.01
CA ALA A 296 6.22 -6.60 -17.61
C ALA A 296 6.01 -5.49 -16.56
N LEU A 297 5.49 -5.81 -15.37
CA LEU A 297 5.40 -4.88 -14.24
C LEU A 297 6.78 -4.40 -13.79
N GLY A 298 7.77 -5.30 -13.77
CA GLY A 298 9.17 -5.03 -13.49
C GLY A 298 9.79 -3.98 -14.41
N GLU A 299 9.59 -4.14 -15.72
CA GLU A 299 10.33 -3.44 -16.76
C GLU A 299 9.59 -2.23 -17.34
N LYS A 300 8.27 -2.30 -17.50
CA LYS A 300 7.47 -1.26 -18.18
C LYS A 300 6.91 -0.20 -17.23
N VAL A 301 6.88 -0.45 -15.92
CA VAL A 301 6.27 0.44 -14.94
C VAL A 301 7.32 1.06 -14.03
N SER A 302 7.34 2.39 -13.96
CA SER A 302 8.23 3.11 -13.05
C SER A 302 7.94 2.79 -11.59
N ARG A 303 9.00 2.80 -10.77
CA ARG A 303 8.92 2.48 -9.33
C ARG A 303 8.04 3.49 -8.57
N GLU A 304 8.02 4.75 -9.01
CA GLU A 304 7.19 5.81 -8.45
C GLU A 304 5.70 5.50 -8.59
N ARG A 305 5.29 4.97 -9.75
CA ARG A 305 3.88 4.57 -10.00
C ARG A 305 3.50 3.31 -9.24
N ILE A 306 4.44 2.36 -9.09
CA ILE A 306 4.24 1.20 -8.23
C ILE A 306 4.06 1.66 -6.78
N GLY A 307 4.96 2.48 -6.25
CA GLY A 307 4.89 3.03 -4.89
C GLY A 307 3.58 3.76 -4.62
N THR A 308 3.13 4.59 -5.55
CA THR A 308 1.84 5.29 -5.46
C THR A 308 0.66 4.31 -5.36
N GLU A 309 0.68 3.23 -6.13
CA GLU A 309 -0.39 2.24 -6.10
C GLU A 309 -0.38 1.42 -4.80
N ILE A 310 0.80 1.13 -4.24
CA ILE A 310 0.96 0.52 -2.92
C ILE A 310 0.43 1.44 -1.82
N ASP A 311 0.73 2.73 -1.86
CA ASP A 311 0.18 3.71 -0.91
C ASP A 311 -1.35 3.73 -0.96
N TYR A 312 -1.95 3.64 -2.15
CA TYR A 312 -3.39 3.54 -2.29
C TYR A 312 -3.97 2.23 -1.78
N MET A 313 -3.25 1.10 -1.87
CA MET A 313 -3.67 -0.18 -1.27
C MET A 313 -3.66 -0.13 0.25
N LEU A 314 -2.60 0.44 0.82
CA LEU A 314 -2.42 0.64 2.26
C LEU A 314 -3.56 1.46 2.88
N ARG A 315 -4.01 2.50 2.17
CA ARG A 315 -5.17 3.34 2.56
C ARG A 315 -6.54 2.65 2.46
N THR A 316 -6.65 1.43 1.94
CA THR A 316 -7.95 0.74 1.85
C THR A 316 -8.36 0.15 3.18
N ALA A 317 -9.66 0.10 3.46
CA ALA A 317 -10.18 -0.55 4.67
C ALA A 317 -9.80 -2.04 4.76
N SER A 318 -9.56 -2.69 3.62
CA SER A 318 -9.16 -4.10 3.52
C SER A 318 -7.73 -4.25 2.99
N TYR A 319 -6.78 -3.43 3.46
CA TYR A 319 -5.39 -3.45 2.99
C TYR A 319 -4.72 -4.83 3.15
N VAL A 320 -5.07 -5.58 4.20
CA VAL A 320 -4.61 -6.97 4.40
C VAL A 320 -4.97 -7.85 3.19
N ARG A 321 -6.19 -7.70 2.66
CA ARG A 321 -6.64 -8.42 1.47
C ARG A 321 -5.83 -8.06 0.23
N ALA A 322 -5.51 -6.77 0.05
CA ALA A 322 -4.71 -6.31 -1.08
C ALA A 322 -3.34 -6.98 -1.09
N PHE A 323 -2.66 -6.99 0.06
CA PHE A 323 -1.35 -7.63 0.22
C PHE A 323 -1.44 -9.15 0.17
N GLY A 324 -2.55 -9.74 0.61
CA GLY A 324 -2.86 -11.15 0.46
C GLY A 324 -2.96 -11.57 -1.02
N ILE A 325 -3.70 -10.84 -1.84
CA ILE A 325 -3.77 -11.09 -3.29
C ILE A 325 -2.39 -10.89 -3.93
N LEU A 326 -1.64 -9.86 -3.51
CA LEU A 326 -0.28 -9.60 -3.99
C LEU A 326 0.68 -10.76 -3.67
N TYR A 327 0.51 -11.39 -2.51
CA TYR A 327 1.23 -12.60 -2.11
C TYR A 327 0.85 -13.81 -2.95
N GLU A 328 -0.45 -14.14 -3.04
CA GLU A 328 -0.93 -15.33 -3.76
C GLU A 328 -0.61 -15.30 -5.26
N THR A 329 -0.67 -14.12 -5.87
CA THR A 329 -0.30 -13.92 -7.28
C THR A 329 1.20 -13.84 -7.51
N GLY A 330 2.03 -13.74 -6.46
CA GLY A 330 3.48 -13.58 -6.58
C GLY A 330 3.95 -12.20 -7.07
N LEU A 331 3.04 -11.27 -7.33
CA LEU A 331 3.35 -9.92 -7.80
C LEU A 331 4.24 -9.13 -6.83
N TYR A 332 4.24 -9.49 -5.54
CA TYR A 332 5.13 -8.89 -4.55
C TYR A 332 6.61 -8.98 -4.96
N LYS A 333 7.02 -10.01 -5.71
CA LYS A 333 8.41 -10.16 -6.20
C LYS A 333 8.78 -9.04 -7.16
N ALA A 334 7.85 -8.63 -8.02
CA ALA A 334 8.05 -7.54 -8.97
C ALA A 334 7.94 -6.16 -8.30
N VAL A 335 7.05 -6.02 -7.30
CA VAL A 335 6.87 -4.78 -6.53
C VAL A 335 8.08 -4.50 -5.66
N PHE A 336 8.47 -5.46 -4.82
CA PHE A 336 9.57 -5.38 -3.86
C PHE A 336 10.86 -5.96 -4.45
N ASN A 337 11.13 -5.71 -5.73
CA ASN A 337 12.32 -6.21 -6.40
C ASN A 337 13.57 -5.48 -5.87
N HIS A 338 14.37 -6.18 -5.09
CA HIS A 338 15.54 -5.65 -4.39
C HIS A 338 16.83 -6.34 -4.86
N ALA A 339 17.97 -5.71 -4.60
CA ALA A 339 19.28 -6.32 -4.83
C ALA A 339 19.46 -7.61 -3.98
N PRO A 340 20.39 -8.52 -4.35
CA PRO A 340 20.67 -9.72 -3.56
C PRO A 340 20.96 -9.40 -2.09
N VAL A 341 20.25 -10.07 -1.20
CA VAL A 341 20.42 -9.95 0.26
C VAL A 341 21.69 -10.65 0.69
N THR A 342 22.42 -10.05 1.63
CA THR A 342 23.73 -10.55 2.10
C THR A 342 23.62 -11.89 2.83
N ASP A 343 22.50 -12.11 3.54
CA ASP A 343 22.17 -13.34 4.24
C ASP A 343 21.58 -14.37 3.26
N SER A 344 22.27 -15.50 3.11
CA SER A 344 21.85 -16.60 2.22
C SER A 344 20.60 -17.35 2.69
N SER A 345 20.20 -17.20 3.96
CA SER A 345 18.97 -17.77 4.50
C SER A 345 17.72 -16.97 4.15
N PHE A 346 17.89 -15.75 3.62
CA PHE A 346 16.78 -14.88 3.28
C PHE A 346 15.87 -15.51 2.22
N SER A 347 14.58 -15.53 2.52
CA SER A 347 13.52 -15.89 1.58
C SER A 347 12.52 -14.76 1.53
N GLN A 348 12.41 -14.11 0.37
CA GLN A 348 11.46 -13.02 0.17
C GLN A 348 10.01 -13.48 0.40
N GLU A 349 9.69 -14.71 0.02
CA GLU A 349 8.37 -15.31 0.25
C GLU A 349 8.05 -15.43 1.74
N LYS A 350 8.97 -15.99 2.54
CA LYS A 350 8.78 -16.12 3.99
C LYS A 350 8.69 -14.74 4.67
N ALA A 351 9.56 -13.80 4.29
CA ALA A 351 9.54 -12.45 4.84
C ALA A 351 8.23 -11.72 4.49
N PHE A 352 7.74 -11.86 3.26
CA PHE A 352 6.48 -11.24 2.84
C PHE A 352 5.26 -11.88 3.51
N TYR A 353 5.27 -13.21 3.69
CA TYR A 353 4.26 -13.91 4.48
C TYR A 353 4.22 -13.41 5.92
N GLU A 354 5.38 -13.28 6.58
CA GLU A 354 5.47 -12.74 7.94
C GLU A 354 4.95 -11.30 8.01
N ALA A 355 5.28 -10.47 7.01
CA ALA A 355 4.76 -9.11 6.89
C ALA A 355 3.22 -9.09 6.75
N LEU A 356 2.64 -10.00 5.97
CA LEU A 356 1.19 -10.13 5.82
C LEU A 356 0.52 -10.53 7.15
N VAL A 357 1.12 -11.47 7.90
CA VAL A 357 0.64 -11.84 9.24
C VAL A 357 0.66 -10.62 10.18
N LEU A 358 1.73 -9.84 10.16
CA LEU A 358 1.86 -8.64 10.99
C LEU A 358 0.85 -7.54 10.61
N LEU A 359 0.61 -7.32 9.31
CA LEU A 359 -0.43 -6.41 8.83
C LEU A 359 -1.82 -6.82 9.31
N SER A 360 -2.09 -8.13 9.34
CA SER A 360 -3.36 -8.69 9.82
C SER A 360 -3.54 -8.51 11.33
N LYS A 361 -2.46 -8.64 12.10
CA LYS A 361 -2.45 -8.36 13.55
C LYS A 361 -2.73 -6.88 13.82
N LEU A 362 -2.13 -5.98 13.03
CA LEU A 362 -2.41 -4.55 13.12
C LEU A 362 -3.88 -4.24 12.85
N ASP A 363 -4.46 -4.83 11.80
CA ASP A 363 -5.88 -4.66 11.45
C ASP A 363 -6.79 -5.15 12.57
N TRP A 364 -6.52 -6.34 13.11
CA TRP A 364 -7.27 -6.91 14.22
C TRP A 364 -7.21 -6.05 15.49
N ILE A 365 -6.02 -5.58 15.87
CA ILE A 365 -5.83 -4.65 17.00
C ILE A 365 -6.66 -3.37 16.80
N ARG A 366 -6.68 -2.82 15.58
CA ARG A 366 -7.44 -1.62 15.21
C ARG A 366 -8.95 -1.84 15.37
N GLN A 367 -9.45 -2.99 14.91
CA GLN A 367 -10.86 -3.36 15.05
C GLN A 367 -11.28 -3.50 16.52
N GLY A 368 -10.40 -4.03 17.38
CA GLY A 368 -10.61 -4.13 18.83
C GLY A 368 -10.59 -2.78 19.56
N LYS A 369 -10.21 -1.68 18.89
CA LYS A 369 -10.04 -0.33 19.49
C LYS A 369 -9.14 -0.36 20.73
N THR A 370 -8.13 -1.23 20.73
CA THR A 370 -7.29 -1.51 21.90
C THR A 370 -6.52 -0.28 22.37
N PHE A 371 -5.99 0.50 21.43
CA PHE A 371 -5.16 1.66 21.72
C PHE A 371 -5.96 2.96 21.63
N ARG A 372 -5.57 3.95 22.43
CA ARG A 372 -6.09 5.32 22.25
C ARG A 372 -5.46 5.89 20.99
N TYR A 373 -6.17 5.86 19.88
CA TYR A 373 -5.70 6.52 18.65
C TYR A 373 -5.65 8.03 18.88
N SER A 374 -4.43 8.60 18.92
CA SER A 374 -4.24 10.01 18.63
C SER A 374 -4.79 10.31 17.24
N HIS A 375 -5.27 11.53 16.99
CA HIS A 375 -5.68 11.96 15.65
C HIS A 375 -4.46 11.89 14.73
N TYR A 376 -4.29 10.77 14.03
CA TYR A 376 -3.22 10.59 13.05
C TYR A 376 -3.60 11.32 11.77
N SER A 377 -2.61 11.96 11.16
CA SER A 377 -2.75 12.37 9.76
C SER A 377 -2.80 11.11 8.87
N GLU A 378 -3.31 11.22 7.65
CA GLU A 378 -3.22 10.13 6.67
C GLU A 378 -1.77 9.70 6.42
N GLU A 379 -0.81 10.63 6.51
CA GLU A 379 0.61 10.32 6.34
C GLU A 379 1.10 9.38 7.46
N ASP A 380 0.71 9.63 8.72
CA ASP A 380 1.12 8.81 9.85
C ASP A 380 0.58 7.37 9.75
N VAL A 381 -0.64 7.18 9.25
CA VAL A 381 -1.23 5.86 9.03
C VAL A 381 -0.37 5.02 8.07
N ILE A 382 0.09 5.64 6.98
CA ILE A 382 0.95 4.96 6.00
C ILE A 382 2.32 4.63 6.60
N ILE A 383 2.90 5.52 7.41
CA ILE A 383 4.17 5.22 8.08
C ILE A 383 4.01 4.03 9.05
N GLU A 384 2.91 3.95 9.78
CA GLU A 384 2.61 2.83 10.69
C GLU A 384 2.52 1.51 9.91
N GLU A 385 1.75 1.50 8.82
CA GLU A 385 1.56 0.30 8.00
C GLU A 385 2.84 -0.13 7.29
N LEU A 386 3.59 0.83 6.74
CA LEU A 386 4.91 0.55 6.15
C LEU A 386 5.88 0.02 7.19
N ALA A 387 5.86 0.54 8.42
CA ALA A 387 6.70 0.01 9.50
C ALA A 387 6.33 -1.43 9.83
N VAL A 388 5.04 -1.76 9.97
CA VAL A 388 4.57 -3.14 10.20
C VAL A 388 4.96 -4.06 9.04
N LEU A 389 4.71 -3.66 7.80
CA LEU A 389 5.10 -4.40 6.59
C LEU A 389 6.61 -4.66 6.55
N SER A 390 7.41 -3.73 7.06
CA SER A 390 8.87 -3.75 6.96
C SER A 390 9.56 -4.58 8.05
N VAL A 391 8.85 -4.98 9.11
CA VAL A 391 9.46 -5.70 10.26
C VAL A 391 10.25 -6.93 9.82
N ALA A 392 9.65 -7.77 8.97
CA ALA A 392 10.25 -9.03 8.52
C ALA A 392 11.52 -8.84 7.67
N PHE A 393 11.69 -7.64 7.10
CA PHE A 393 12.84 -7.28 6.27
C PHE A 393 13.94 -6.56 7.07
N HIS A 394 13.61 -6.02 8.25
CA HIS A 394 14.46 -5.08 9.00
C HIS A 394 15.81 -5.66 9.45
N ARG A 395 15.89 -6.98 9.68
CA ARG A 395 17.14 -7.63 10.09
C ARG A 395 18.14 -7.90 8.96
N TYR A 396 17.74 -7.66 7.72
CA TYR A 396 18.51 -8.02 6.54
C TYR A 396 19.20 -6.80 5.92
N GLU A 397 20.26 -7.07 5.17
CA GLU A 397 21.08 -6.06 4.49
C GLU A 397 21.25 -6.41 3.01
N VAL A 398 21.49 -5.39 2.20
CA VAL A 398 21.87 -5.50 0.79
C VAL A 398 23.14 -4.70 0.54
N TYR A 399 23.82 -4.98 -0.56
CA TYR A 399 24.95 -4.16 -1.01
C TYR A 399 24.47 -3.04 -1.94
N GLU A 400 24.80 -1.80 -1.60
CA GLU A 400 24.65 -0.61 -2.43
C GLU A 400 26.01 0.05 -2.61
N GLU A 401 26.52 0.16 -3.83
CA GLU A 401 27.81 0.82 -4.12
C GLU A 401 29.00 0.33 -3.25
N LYS A 402 28.97 -0.95 -2.84
CA LYS A 402 29.93 -1.64 -1.94
C LYS A 402 29.73 -1.37 -0.44
N GLU A 403 28.80 -0.52 -0.05
CA GLU A 403 28.37 -0.34 1.33
C GLU A 403 27.21 -1.28 1.65
N LYS A 404 27.11 -1.69 2.92
CA LYS A 404 25.98 -2.45 3.42
C LYS A 404 24.89 -1.48 3.85
N VAL A 405 23.69 -1.68 3.29
CA VAL A 405 22.51 -0.87 3.61
C VAL A 405 21.40 -1.80 4.10
N ASN A 406 20.60 -1.32 5.05
CA ASN A 406 19.46 -2.07 5.56
C ASN A 406 18.45 -2.35 4.43
N LEU A 407 17.93 -3.58 4.35
CA LEU A 407 17.02 -3.99 3.27
C LEU A 407 15.72 -3.17 3.25
N VAL A 408 15.18 -2.78 4.42
CA VAL A 408 13.99 -1.92 4.48
C VAL A 408 14.27 -0.56 3.86
N GLN A 409 15.41 0.03 4.20
CA GLN A 409 15.81 1.32 3.67
C GLN A 409 15.98 1.27 2.14
N HIS A 410 16.56 0.19 1.62
CA HIS A 410 16.64 -0.06 0.18
C HIS A 410 15.26 -0.17 -0.47
N ILE A 411 14.37 -0.99 0.10
CA ILE A 411 13.02 -1.22 -0.42
C ILE A 411 12.23 0.09 -0.48
N LEU A 412 12.20 0.86 0.62
CA LEU A 412 11.44 2.10 0.69
C LEU A 412 11.97 3.13 -0.32
N ARG A 413 13.28 3.27 -0.45
CA ARG A 413 13.90 4.27 -1.35
C ARG A 413 13.86 3.87 -2.82
N HIS A 414 14.15 2.62 -3.14
CA HIS A 414 14.37 2.20 -4.53
C HIS A 414 13.18 1.46 -5.13
N CYS A 415 12.52 0.59 -4.36
CA CYS A 415 11.36 -0.17 -4.85
C CYS A 415 10.09 0.67 -4.81
N LEU A 416 9.85 1.39 -3.70
CA LEU A 416 8.63 2.18 -3.47
C LEU A 416 8.80 3.68 -3.67
N LYS A 417 10.03 4.17 -3.86
CA LYS A 417 10.34 5.60 -4.13
C LYS A 417 9.76 6.56 -3.08
N ARG A 418 9.82 6.17 -1.82
CA ARG A 418 9.37 6.98 -0.68
C ARG A 418 10.30 8.16 -0.43
N ARG A 419 9.77 9.22 0.19
CA ARG A 419 10.55 10.39 0.60
C ARG A 419 11.57 9.98 1.66
N ASN A 420 12.73 10.64 1.71
CA ASN A 420 13.77 10.35 2.70
C ASN A 420 13.24 10.46 4.14
N ARG A 421 12.46 11.49 4.43
CA ARG A 421 11.83 11.68 5.75
C ARG A 421 10.92 10.50 6.15
N ASP A 422 10.18 9.95 5.20
CA ASP A 422 9.29 8.81 5.45
C ASP A 422 10.14 7.55 5.75
N CYS A 423 11.23 7.35 5.00
CA CYS A 423 12.18 6.25 5.24
C CYS A 423 12.81 6.35 6.64
N ASP A 424 13.28 7.53 7.02
CA ASP A 424 13.90 7.76 8.33
C ASP A 424 12.88 7.57 9.47
N SER A 425 11.62 7.96 9.24
CA SER A 425 10.53 7.74 10.20
C SER A 425 10.25 6.25 10.40
N VAL A 426 10.12 5.47 9.31
CA VAL A 426 9.95 4.01 9.39
C VAL A 426 11.13 3.34 10.10
N MET A 427 12.37 3.72 9.77
CA MET A 427 13.56 3.17 10.44
C MET A 427 13.59 3.50 11.94
N THR A 428 13.21 4.73 12.32
CA THR A 428 13.11 5.15 13.73
C THR A 428 12.07 4.32 14.48
N VAL A 429 10.90 4.09 13.86
CA VAL A 429 9.82 3.27 14.41
C VAL A 429 10.27 1.82 14.60
N LEU A 430 10.92 1.22 13.59
CA LEU A 430 11.41 -0.16 13.65
C LEU A 430 12.44 -0.36 14.75
N GLN A 431 13.45 0.51 14.82
CA GLN A 431 14.48 0.46 15.85
C GLN A 431 13.88 0.60 17.25
N SER A 432 13.02 1.60 17.45
CA SER A 432 12.41 1.86 18.74
C SER A 432 11.39 0.77 19.13
N SER A 433 10.78 0.10 18.15
CA SER A 433 9.92 -1.06 18.42
C SER A 433 10.74 -2.25 18.94
N ASN A 434 11.98 -2.47 18.45
CA ASN A 434 12.87 -3.49 19.03
C ASN A 434 13.20 -3.16 20.48
N ASP A 435 13.47 -1.89 20.77
CA ASP A 435 13.78 -1.43 22.13
C ASP A 435 12.56 -1.65 23.06
N PHE A 436 11.34 -1.38 22.60
CA PHE A 436 10.12 -1.69 23.36
C PHE A 436 9.90 -3.18 23.61
N MET A 437 10.18 -4.05 22.63
CA MET A 437 9.98 -5.50 22.75
C MET A 437 10.73 -6.11 23.93
N ALA A 438 11.92 -5.57 24.26
CA ALA A 438 12.72 -6.01 25.40
C ALA A 438 11.97 -5.82 26.73
N HIS A 439 11.20 -4.75 26.86
CA HIS A 439 10.39 -4.47 28.04
C HIS A 439 9.05 -5.20 28.04
N LEU A 440 8.34 -5.19 26.91
CA LEU A 440 6.98 -5.74 26.81
C LEU A 440 6.91 -7.25 27.04
N SER A 441 8.04 -7.95 26.86
CA SER A 441 8.17 -9.38 27.18
C SER A 441 8.03 -9.68 28.69
N SER A 442 8.17 -8.67 29.54
CA SER A 442 8.03 -8.77 31.01
C SER A 442 6.63 -8.35 31.48
N GLU A 443 6.27 -8.72 32.72
CA GLU A 443 5.06 -8.19 33.36
C GLU A 443 5.16 -6.66 33.55
N VAL A 444 4.00 -6.00 33.55
CA VAL A 444 3.93 -4.55 33.77
C VAL A 444 4.41 -4.24 35.18
N PRO A 445 5.42 -3.36 35.36
CA PRO A 445 5.94 -3.04 36.68
C PRO A 445 4.89 -2.38 37.58
N SER A 446 4.87 -2.73 38.87
CA SER A 446 3.96 -2.12 39.84
C SER A 446 4.37 -0.70 40.25
N ASN A 447 5.60 -0.27 39.96
CA ASN A 447 6.10 1.09 40.17
C ASN A 447 7.25 1.43 39.20
N ASP A 448 7.62 2.71 39.15
CA ASP A 448 8.56 3.28 38.17
C ASP A 448 10.05 3.09 38.50
N ARG A 449 10.36 2.61 39.72
CA ARG A 449 11.73 2.36 40.21
C ARG A 449 12.16 0.90 40.16
N ILE A 450 11.29 0.00 39.73
CA ILE A 450 11.67 -1.39 39.51
C ILE A 450 12.81 -1.43 38.48
N ILE A 451 13.84 -2.19 38.83
CA ILE A 451 14.98 -2.45 37.95
C ILE A 451 14.45 -3.29 36.77
N GLY A 452 14.51 -2.73 35.58
CA GLY A 452 14.14 -3.38 34.33
C GLY A 452 15.15 -4.45 33.93
N VAL A 453 14.89 -5.08 32.79
CA VAL A 453 15.67 -6.22 32.25
C VAL A 453 17.16 -5.89 32.08
N ASP A 454 17.48 -4.61 31.86
CA ASP A 454 18.84 -4.12 31.61
C ASP A 454 19.59 -3.69 32.88
N GLY A 455 19.01 -3.88 34.07
CA GLY A 455 19.63 -3.46 35.33
C GLY A 455 19.43 -1.97 35.68
N GLU A 456 18.63 -1.24 34.90
CA GLU A 456 18.30 0.18 35.11
C GLU A 456 16.83 0.39 35.47
N PRO A 457 16.44 1.52 36.10
CA PRO A 457 15.03 1.84 36.35
C PRO A 457 14.21 1.88 35.05
N VAL A 458 13.04 1.24 35.02
CA VAL A 458 12.17 1.19 33.81
C VAL A 458 11.81 2.58 33.30
N ARG A 459 11.63 3.56 34.19
CA ARG A 459 11.38 4.95 33.80
C ARG A 459 12.49 5.54 32.92
N LEU A 460 13.74 5.22 33.22
CA LEU A 460 14.90 5.67 32.45
C LEU A 460 14.95 4.98 31.08
N SER A 461 14.78 3.66 31.04
CA SER A 461 14.84 2.89 29.80
C SER A 461 13.72 3.29 28.83
N ILE A 462 12.47 3.37 29.31
CA ILE A 462 11.32 3.85 28.54
C ILE A 462 11.55 5.31 28.12
N GLY A 463 12.02 6.17 29.03
CA GLY A 463 12.32 7.57 28.72
C GLY A 463 13.35 7.74 27.59
N ARG A 464 14.38 6.88 27.53
CA ARG A 464 15.35 6.85 26.43
C ARG A 464 14.70 6.46 25.11
N ILE A 465 13.82 5.46 25.11
CA ILE A 465 13.07 5.03 23.92
C ILE A 465 12.20 6.17 23.39
N LEU A 466 11.40 6.80 24.26
CA LEU A 466 10.53 7.92 23.90
C LEU A 466 11.33 9.13 23.38
N ARG A 467 12.46 9.44 24.01
CA ARG A 467 13.34 10.54 23.58
C ARG A 467 13.95 10.29 22.20
N LYS A 468 14.40 9.06 21.93
CA LYS A 468 14.98 8.64 20.64
C LYS A 468 13.94 8.64 19.52
N SER A 469 12.74 8.12 19.79
CA SER A 469 11.66 8.01 18.79
C SER A 469 10.87 9.30 18.58
N GLY A 470 10.96 10.26 19.50
CA GLY A 470 10.28 11.55 19.35
C GLY A 470 8.76 11.37 19.35
N SER A 471 8.08 12.12 18.47
CA SER A 471 6.63 12.00 18.30
C SER A 471 6.16 10.66 17.73
N LEU A 472 7.08 9.78 17.29
CA LEU A 472 6.78 8.48 16.70
C LEU A 472 6.75 7.34 17.75
N TRP A 473 6.98 7.63 19.03
CA TRP A 473 7.10 6.60 20.07
C TRP A 473 5.84 5.74 20.18
N ASN A 474 4.66 6.34 20.02
CA ASN A 474 3.37 5.66 20.08
C ASN A 474 3.23 4.63 18.95
N MET A 475 3.70 4.96 17.75
CA MET A 475 3.72 4.07 16.60
C MET A 475 4.73 2.94 16.81
N ALA A 476 5.92 3.25 17.32
CA ALA A 476 6.93 2.24 17.67
C ALA A 476 6.41 1.24 18.70
N PHE A 477 5.70 1.72 19.73
CA PHE A 477 5.05 0.88 20.73
C PHE A 477 3.99 -0.05 20.11
N LYS A 478 3.14 0.45 19.22
CA LYS A 478 2.12 -0.36 18.53
C LYS A 478 2.74 -1.40 17.61
N VAL A 479 3.77 -1.04 16.86
CA VAL A 479 4.54 -1.99 16.04
C VAL A 479 5.15 -3.07 16.92
N ALA A 480 5.68 -2.73 18.10
CA ALA A 480 6.18 -3.72 19.06
C ALA A 480 5.06 -4.66 19.53
N CYS A 481 3.89 -4.11 19.91
CA CYS A 481 2.73 -4.91 20.30
C CYS A 481 2.33 -5.90 19.19
N CYS A 482 2.23 -5.46 17.93
CA CYS A 482 1.90 -6.33 16.79
C CYS A 482 2.86 -7.53 16.66
N ARG A 483 4.13 -7.33 16.98
CA ARG A 483 5.17 -8.37 16.89
C ARG A 483 5.08 -9.40 18.01
N MET A 484 4.47 -9.05 19.13
CA MET A 484 4.27 -9.97 20.25
C MET A 484 3.00 -10.79 20.16
N VAL A 485 1.97 -10.30 19.44
CA VAL A 485 0.74 -11.07 19.21
C VAL A 485 1.13 -12.41 18.59
N LYS A 486 0.75 -13.50 19.24
CA LYS A 486 0.84 -14.84 18.67
C LYS A 486 -0.38 -15.13 17.83
N GLY A 487 -0.20 -15.94 16.79
CA GLY A 487 -1.29 -16.35 15.92
C GLY A 487 -0.84 -16.43 14.48
N GLU A 488 -1.66 -17.11 13.70
CA GLU A 488 -1.42 -17.37 12.30
C GLU A 488 -2.62 -16.85 11.50
N LEU A 489 -2.38 -16.64 10.21
CA LEU A 489 -3.46 -16.32 9.31
C LEU A 489 -4.12 -17.64 8.89
N GLU A 490 -5.45 -17.66 8.88
CA GLU A 490 -6.21 -18.70 8.18
C GLU A 490 -6.99 -18.09 7.03
N TRP A 491 -6.71 -18.56 5.82
CA TRP A 491 -7.38 -18.11 4.62
C TRP A 491 -7.41 -19.22 3.57
N ASN A 492 -8.48 -19.24 2.76
CA ASN A 492 -8.60 -20.14 1.61
C ASN A 492 -8.03 -19.51 0.34
N THR A 493 -8.50 -18.30 0.01
CA THR A 493 -7.92 -17.43 -1.01
C THR A 493 -8.34 -15.98 -0.76
N PHE A 494 -7.45 -15.01 -0.98
CA PHE A 494 -7.77 -13.59 -0.91
C PHE A 494 -8.52 -13.08 -2.14
N SER A 495 -8.57 -13.87 -3.23
CA SER A 495 -9.25 -13.51 -4.48
C SER A 495 -10.77 -13.39 -4.35
N ARG A 496 -11.38 -14.20 -3.46
CA ARG A 496 -12.81 -14.14 -3.15
C ARG A 496 -13.10 -12.92 -2.28
N GLY A 497 -14.18 -12.19 -2.56
CA GLY A 497 -14.64 -11.08 -1.72
C GLY A 497 -15.19 -11.59 -0.38
N GLY A 498 -15.33 -10.69 0.59
CA GLY A 498 -15.79 -10.99 1.95
C GLY A 498 -14.65 -11.23 2.93
N GLN A 499 -14.87 -10.90 4.21
CA GLN A 499 -13.90 -11.02 5.32
C GLN A 499 -13.57 -12.49 5.71
N SER A 500 -13.23 -13.34 4.75
CA SER A 500 -12.86 -14.74 4.98
C SER A 500 -11.35 -14.95 5.16
N TYR A 501 -10.60 -13.90 5.49
CA TYR A 501 -9.24 -14.01 6.03
C TYR A 501 -9.31 -13.64 7.51
N LEU A 502 -9.41 -14.68 8.35
CA LEU A 502 -9.46 -14.48 9.78
C LEU A 502 -8.05 -14.67 10.31
N PHE A 503 -7.51 -13.64 10.94
CA PHE A 503 -6.45 -13.88 11.91
C PHE A 503 -7.02 -14.85 12.95
N ARG A 504 -6.53 -16.09 12.97
CA ARG A 504 -6.93 -17.09 13.96
C ARG A 504 -5.91 -17.09 15.07
N GLU A 505 -6.39 -16.65 16.21
CA GLU A 505 -5.68 -16.65 17.46
C GLU A 505 -6.48 -17.46 18.49
N ASN A 506 -5.81 -17.89 19.56
CA ASN A 506 -6.51 -18.40 20.73
C ASN A 506 -7.16 -17.20 21.45
N ARG A 507 -8.51 -17.10 21.46
CA ARG A 507 -9.23 -15.94 21.99
C ARG A 507 -8.81 -15.56 23.42
N GLU A 508 -8.61 -16.54 24.30
CA GLU A 508 -8.22 -16.28 25.69
C GLU A 508 -6.81 -15.67 25.79
N GLU A 509 -5.83 -16.21 25.06
CA GLU A 509 -4.46 -15.68 25.04
C GLU A 509 -4.41 -14.25 24.48
N SER A 510 -5.33 -13.95 23.57
CA SER A 510 -5.35 -12.71 22.81
C SER A 510 -6.00 -11.57 23.59
N ASP A 511 -7.09 -11.85 24.30
CA ASP A 511 -7.69 -10.90 25.25
C ASP A 511 -6.70 -10.57 26.39
N MET A 512 -6.01 -11.57 26.94
CA MET A 512 -4.95 -11.37 27.93
C MET A 512 -3.80 -10.52 27.38
N PHE A 513 -3.41 -10.76 26.12
CA PHE A 513 -2.35 -10.00 25.47
C PHE A 513 -2.77 -8.55 25.22
N LEU A 514 -3.97 -8.31 24.67
CA LEU A 514 -4.50 -6.96 24.47
C LEU A 514 -4.61 -6.22 25.79
N GLN A 515 -5.03 -6.91 26.86
CA GLN A 515 -5.04 -6.33 28.20
C GLN A 515 -3.64 -5.90 28.64
N ARG A 516 -2.63 -6.77 28.46
CA ARG A 516 -1.24 -6.43 28.74
C ARG A 516 -0.74 -5.22 27.94
N CYS A 517 -1.09 -5.11 26.66
CA CYS A 517 -0.77 -3.95 25.84
C CYS A 517 -1.39 -2.67 26.39
N ARG A 518 -2.66 -2.72 26.83
CA ARG A 518 -3.35 -1.60 27.49
C ARG A 518 -2.71 -1.23 28.82
N ASP A 519 -2.30 -2.22 29.60
CA ASP A 519 -1.67 -2.00 30.90
C ASP A 519 -0.29 -1.32 30.72
N TRP A 520 0.48 -1.75 29.72
CA TRP A 520 1.74 -1.07 29.36
C TRP A 520 1.52 0.35 28.82
N GLU A 521 0.52 0.57 27.95
CA GLU A 521 0.17 1.91 27.47
C GLU A 521 -0.22 2.82 28.66
N SER A 522 -1.06 2.31 29.57
CA SER A 522 -1.45 3.03 30.79
C SER A 522 -0.26 3.31 31.70
N PHE A 523 0.66 2.36 31.86
CA PHE A 523 1.87 2.54 32.67
C PHE A 523 2.74 3.66 32.09
N ILE A 524 3.00 3.67 30.77
CA ILE A 524 3.78 4.73 30.11
C ILE A 524 3.14 6.11 30.34
N VAL A 525 1.81 6.21 30.24
CA VAL A 525 1.07 7.44 30.53
C VAL A 525 1.19 7.84 32.01
N GLN A 526 1.09 6.88 32.94
CA GLN A 526 1.24 7.14 34.37
C GLN A 526 2.65 7.64 34.75
N LEU A 527 3.68 7.32 33.96
CA LEU A 527 5.01 7.89 34.16
C LEU A 527 5.03 9.42 33.93
N GLY A 528 4.11 9.97 33.11
CA GLY A 528 4.07 11.39 32.79
C GLY A 528 5.30 11.87 32.00
N ILE A 529 5.85 10.99 31.15
CA ILE A 529 7.05 11.24 30.34
C ILE A 529 6.80 11.17 28.84
N GLU A 530 5.54 11.19 28.41
CA GLU A 530 5.13 11.02 27.01
C GLU A 530 5.78 12.08 26.10
N ASP A 531 6.03 13.27 26.64
CA ASP A 531 6.65 14.41 25.95
C ASP A 531 8.15 14.60 26.29
N VAL A 532 8.83 13.58 26.83
CA VAL A 532 10.27 13.64 27.20
C VAL A 532 11.18 14.04 26.02
N TYR A 533 10.78 13.74 24.79
CA TYR A 533 11.49 14.18 23.59
C TYR A 533 11.49 15.71 23.39
N LYS A 534 10.55 16.42 24.03
CA LYS A 534 10.50 17.90 24.08
C LYS A 534 11.24 18.48 25.29
N TRP A 535 11.62 17.66 26.27
CA TRP A 535 12.25 18.14 27.50
C TRP A 535 13.62 18.76 27.21
N LYS A 536 13.84 19.91 27.83
CA LYS A 536 15.11 20.63 27.82
C LYS A 536 15.89 20.33 29.10
N PRO A 537 17.22 20.30 29.04
CA PRO A 537 18.07 20.25 30.22
C PRO A 537 17.76 21.40 31.18
N LEU A 538 17.85 21.16 32.50
CA LEU A 538 17.62 22.18 33.53
C LEU A 538 18.66 23.31 33.50
N LEU A 539 19.88 23.01 33.04
CA LEU A 539 20.94 23.98 32.81
C LEU A 539 21.27 24.02 31.31
N ASN A 540 21.29 25.21 30.74
CA ASN A 540 21.73 25.41 29.37
C ASN A 540 23.26 25.28 29.24
N GLY A 541 23.76 25.24 28.01
CA GLY A 541 25.20 25.02 27.76
C GLY A 541 26.12 26.07 28.40
N THR A 542 25.68 27.32 28.48
CA THR A 542 26.45 28.40 29.12
C THR A 542 26.55 28.20 30.63
N GLU A 543 25.44 27.80 31.26
CA GLU A 543 25.38 27.54 32.70
C GLU A 543 26.18 26.30 33.06
N VAL A 544 26.12 25.23 32.26
CA VAL A 544 26.97 24.05 32.43
C VAL A 544 28.45 24.42 32.35
N LEU A 545 28.85 25.25 31.38
CA LEU A 545 30.24 25.70 31.25
C LEU A 545 30.68 26.60 32.41
N SER A 546 29.78 27.39 32.99
CA SER A 546 30.10 28.18 34.18
C SER A 546 30.32 27.29 35.41
N LEU A 547 29.59 26.17 35.51
CA LEU A 547 29.68 25.20 36.60
C LEU A 547 30.88 24.25 36.45
N LEU A 548 31.22 23.90 35.21
CA LEU A 548 32.27 22.96 34.83
C LEU A 548 33.23 23.65 33.83
N PRO A 549 34.07 24.59 34.27
CA PRO A 549 34.86 25.45 33.38
C PRO A 549 35.90 24.71 32.55
N LYS A 550 36.33 23.50 32.97
CA LYS A 550 37.27 22.65 32.23
C LYS A 550 36.57 21.71 31.22
N LEU A 551 35.23 21.73 31.14
CA LEU A 551 34.50 20.87 30.22
C LEU A 551 34.77 21.29 28.76
N PRO A 552 35.27 20.38 27.89
CA PRO A 552 35.54 20.71 26.50
C PRO A 552 34.28 21.14 25.75
N ARG A 553 34.40 22.19 24.94
CA ARG A 553 33.31 22.60 24.03
C ARG A 553 33.09 21.54 22.94
N GLY A 554 31.86 21.45 22.43
CA GLY A 554 31.50 20.53 21.36
C GLY A 554 30.75 19.27 21.86
N PRO A 555 31.06 18.07 21.35
CA PRO A 555 30.28 16.84 21.64
C PRO A 555 30.13 16.52 23.12
N LYS A 556 31.13 16.88 23.95
CA LYS A 556 31.10 16.60 25.39
C LYS A 556 30.04 17.41 26.13
N ILE A 557 29.83 18.69 25.77
CA ILE A 557 28.72 19.48 26.33
C ILE A 557 27.38 18.85 25.97
N ARG A 558 27.21 18.38 24.74
CA ARG A 558 25.99 17.70 24.32
C ARG A 558 25.71 16.46 25.16
N GLN A 559 26.73 15.64 25.43
CA GLN A 559 26.60 14.48 26.33
C GLN A 559 26.14 14.89 27.73
N VAL A 560 26.70 15.97 28.31
CA VAL A 560 26.29 16.45 29.63
C VAL A 560 24.85 17.01 29.61
N LEU A 561 24.45 17.69 28.54
CA LEU A 561 23.08 18.17 28.36
C LEU A 561 22.09 17.00 28.24
N ASP A 562 22.42 15.95 27.49
CA ASP A 562 21.59 14.75 27.38
C ASP A 562 21.54 13.99 28.72
N ALA A 563 22.66 13.88 29.44
CA ALA A 563 22.73 13.25 30.76
C ALA A 563 21.88 13.98 31.82
N GLN A 564 21.73 15.31 31.72
CA GLN A 564 20.79 16.04 32.59
C GLN A 564 19.35 15.58 32.38
N VAL A 565 18.94 15.29 31.15
CA VAL A 565 17.58 14.80 30.88
C VAL A 565 17.39 13.39 31.44
N GLU A 566 18.40 12.53 31.33
CA GLU A 566 18.39 11.22 31.99
C GLU A 566 18.32 11.34 33.51
N TRP A 567 19.05 12.30 34.09
CA TRP A 567 18.95 12.62 35.51
C TRP A 567 17.54 13.08 35.89
N MET A 568 16.89 13.91 35.08
CA MET A 568 15.50 14.34 35.28
C MET A 568 14.52 13.15 35.23
N LEU A 569 14.76 12.18 34.35
CA LEU A 569 13.98 10.95 34.30
C LEU A 569 14.12 10.14 35.59
N MET A 570 15.33 10.03 36.14
CA MET A 570 15.59 9.33 37.40
C MET A 570 15.12 10.10 38.64
N ASN A 571 14.97 11.42 38.54
CA ASN A 571 14.61 12.32 39.65
C ASN A 571 13.39 13.19 39.29
N PRO A 572 12.16 12.62 39.26
CA PRO A 572 10.96 13.35 38.81
C PRO A 572 10.61 14.59 39.64
N SER A 573 11.01 14.60 40.91
CA SER A 573 10.83 15.73 41.84
C SER A 573 12.12 16.55 42.03
N GLY A 574 13.17 16.26 41.26
CA GLY A 574 14.48 16.90 41.39
C GLY A 574 14.43 18.36 40.99
N THR A 575 14.98 19.23 41.83
CA THR A 575 15.06 20.66 41.53
C THR A 575 16.27 20.99 40.66
N ARG A 576 16.30 22.22 40.14
CA ARG A 576 17.45 22.74 39.41
C ARG A 576 18.73 22.75 40.28
N GLU A 577 18.58 23.04 41.56
CA GLU A 577 19.67 23.05 42.55
C GLU A 577 20.21 21.64 42.81
N ASP A 578 19.34 20.63 42.84
CA ASP A 578 19.76 19.23 42.96
C ASP A 578 20.54 18.77 41.72
N CYS A 579 20.10 19.18 40.53
CA CYS A 579 20.80 18.90 39.28
C CYS A 579 22.21 19.53 39.25
N LYS A 580 22.36 20.77 39.76
CA LYS A 580 23.67 21.42 39.90
C LYS A 580 24.62 20.63 40.80
N LYS A 581 24.12 20.15 41.95
CA LYS A 581 24.93 19.36 42.88
C LYS A 581 25.38 18.06 42.23
N TRP A 582 24.46 17.35 41.59
CA TRP A 582 24.76 16.13 40.85
C TRP A 582 25.81 16.36 39.75
N LEU A 583 25.69 17.43 38.95
CA LEU A 583 26.68 17.76 37.93
C LEU A 583 28.08 17.98 38.51
N LEU A 584 28.19 18.67 39.65
CA LEU A 584 29.48 18.89 40.31
C LEU A 584 30.09 17.60 40.87
N GLU A 585 29.26 16.66 41.33
CA GLU A 585 29.70 15.38 41.85
C GLU A 585 30.12 14.41 40.73
N GLU A 586 29.26 14.22 39.74
CA GLU A 586 29.47 13.29 38.62
C GLU A 586 30.62 13.75 37.71
N TYR A 587 30.71 15.05 37.46
CA TYR A 587 31.71 15.65 36.57
C TYR A 587 32.80 16.41 37.32
N LYS A 588 33.11 16.00 38.55
CA LYS A 588 34.09 16.65 39.44
C LYS A 588 35.47 16.89 38.82
N SER A 589 35.89 16.03 37.89
CA SER A 589 37.14 16.20 37.15
C SER A 589 37.18 17.51 36.32
N PHE A 590 36.02 18.06 35.98
CA PHE A 590 35.85 19.29 35.21
C PHE A 590 35.53 20.53 36.08
N SER A 591 35.28 20.36 37.39
CA SER A 591 34.88 21.43 38.30
C SER A 591 36.03 22.12 39.04
N ASN A 592 37.16 21.43 39.26
CA ASN A 592 38.23 21.96 40.12
C ASN A 592 39.14 22.99 39.41
N PRO A 593 39.53 24.10 40.08
CA PRO A 593 40.79 24.79 39.77
C PRO A 593 41.95 23.79 39.99
N CYS A 594 43.05 23.87 39.25
CA CYS A 594 44.27 23.20 39.74
C CYS A 594 44.58 23.73 41.15
N PRO A 595 45.11 22.88 42.06
CA PRO A 595 45.68 23.39 43.30
C PRO A 595 46.77 24.43 43.03
#